data_AF-A0A7S0MY47-F1
#
_entry.id   AF-A0A7S0MY47-F1
#
_cell.length_a   1.000
_cell.length_b   1.000
_cell.length_c   1.000
_cell.angle_alpha   90.00
_cell.angle_beta   90.00
_cell.angle_gamma   90.00
#
_symmetry.space_group_name_H-M   'P 1'
#
loop_
_entity.id
_entity.type
_entity.pdbx_description
1 polymer ?
#
loop_
_entity_poly.entity_id
_entity_poly.type
_entity_poly.pdbx_seq_one_letter_code
_entity_poly.pdbx_strand_id
1 'polypeptide(L)'
;GIYLVQREEDLDLTNPDFNGWVVQEYVQRPLLIDEYKFDLRIYVLVTSVDPLRIYLFEEGLARFATAKYMKPDVKNMSTLNMHLTNYAINKNSKEYVSAETDPNRGS
;
A
#
# COMPACT_ATOMS: atom_id res chain seq x y z
N GLY A 1 -6.44 9.16 -8.52
CA GLY A 1 -6.48 7.84 -7.84
C GLY A 1 -5.12 7.15 -8.00
N ILE A 2 -4.95 5.92 -7.49
CA ILE A 2 -3.75 5.09 -7.79
C ILE A 2 -4.15 4.05 -8.82
N TYR A 3 -3.33 3.89 -9.85
CA TYR A 3 -3.56 2.96 -10.95
C TYR A 3 -2.29 2.17 -11.17
N LEU A 4 -2.44 0.89 -11.48
CA LEU A 4 -1.34 0.12 -12.03
C LEU A 4 -1.47 0.20 -13.55
N VAL A 5 -0.34 0.33 -14.24
CA VAL A 5 -0.26 0.35 -15.70
C VAL A 5 0.86 -0.59 -16.15
N GLN A 6 0.68 -1.31 -17.27
CA GLN A 6 1.70 -2.22 -17.80
C GLN A 6 2.48 -1.62 -18.96
N ARG A 7 1.85 -0.79 -19.78
CA ARG A 7 2.48 -0.17 -20.95
C ARG A 7 2.32 1.34 -20.87
N GLU A 8 3.35 2.06 -21.25
CA GLU A 8 3.32 3.52 -21.29
C GLU A 8 2.21 4.05 -22.20
N GLU A 9 1.90 3.32 -23.28
CA GLU A 9 0.81 3.62 -24.22
C GLU A 9 -0.58 3.67 -23.55
N ASP A 10 -0.75 3.00 -22.42
CA ASP A 10 -2.00 3.01 -21.66
C ASP A 10 -2.14 4.31 -20.81
N LEU A 11 -1.08 5.14 -20.75
CA LEU A 11 -1.10 6.47 -20.15
C LEU A 11 -1.44 7.51 -21.21
N ASP A 12 -2.59 8.17 -21.06
CA ASP A 12 -2.89 9.36 -21.85
C ASP A 12 -2.14 10.58 -21.27
N LEU A 13 -0.84 10.68 -21.59
CA LEU A 13 0.01 11.79 -21.14
C LEU A 13 -0.45 13.17 -21.65
N THR A 14 -1.38 13.21 -22.61
CA THR A 14 -1.96 14.46 -23.12
C THR A 14 -3.13 14.95 -22.26
N ASN A 15 -3.71 14.08 -21.44
CA ASN A 15 -4.76 14.45 -20.53
C ASN A 15 -4.20 15.34 -19.39
N PRO A 16 -4.67 16.59 -19.25
CA PRO A 16 -4.17 17.53 -18.24
C PRO A 16 -4.40 17.06 -16.80
N ASP A 17 -5.29 16.10 -16.57
CA ASP A 17 -5.48 15.47 -15.27
C ASP A 17 -4.23 14.70 -14.80
N PHE A 18 -3.30 14.34 -15.70
CA PHE A 18 -2.02 13.71 -15.35
C PHE A 18 -0.94 14.70 -14.90
N ASN A 19 -1.22 16.02 -14.89
CA ASN A 19 -0.26 16.99 -14.39
C ASN A 19 0.03 16.76 -12.89
N GLY A 20 1.30 16.66 -12.52
CA GLY A 20 1.74 16.41 -11.15
C GLY A 20 1.71 14.95 -10.70
N TRP A 21 1.53 14.00 -11.62
CA TRP A 21 1.60 12.58 -11.30
C TRP A 21 3.04 12.08 -11.23
N VAL A 22 3.23 11.00 -10.47
CA VAL A 22 4.50 10.28 -10.38
C VAL A 22 4.29 8.87 -10.93
N VAL A 23 5.16 8.48 -11.86
CA VAL A 23 5.26 7.09 -12.32
C VAL A 23 6.36 6.40 -11.52
N GLN A 24 6.03 5.26 -10.93
CA GLN A 24 6.95 4.45 -10.15
C GLN A 24 6.90 3.01 -10.62
N GLU A 25 8.07 2.38 -10.74
CA GLU A 25 8.14 0.94 -11.00
C GLU A 25 7.40 0.16 -9.90
N TYR A 26 6.45 -0.67 -10.32
CA TYR A 26 5.70 -1.50 -9.39
C TYR A 26 6.56 -2.67 -8.91
N VAL A 27 6.69 -2.84 -7.59
CA VAL A 27 7.39 -3.98 -6.98
C VAL A 27 6.60 -5.28 -7.23
N GLN A 28 6.97 -6.02 -8.27
CA GLN A 28 6.23 -7.21 -8.73
C GLN A 28 6.41 -8.45 -7.84
N ARG A 29 7.46 -8.50 -7.03
CA ARG A 29 7.77 -9.61 -6.11
C ARG A 29 7.88 -9.09 -4.67
N PRO A 30 6.78 -8.61 -4.06
CA PRO A 30 6.79 -8.17 -2.68
C PRO A 30 7.01 -9.37 -1.74
N LEU A 31 7.51 -9.10 -0.53
CA LEU A 31 7.40 -10.07 0.56
C LEU A 31 5.91 -10.27 0.89
N LEU A 32 5.52 -11.52 1.11
CA LEU A 32 4.16 -11.91 1.45
C LEU A 32 4.14 -12.56 2.83
N ILE A 33 3.08 -12.31 3.57
CA ILE A 33 2.73 -13.05 4.79
C ILE A 33 1.34 -13.64 4.55
N ASP A 34 1.20 -14.95 4.71
CA ASP A 34 -0.01 -15.70 4.40
C ASP A 34 -0.59 -15.43 3.00
N GLU A 35 0.30 -15.22 2.02
CA GLU A 35 -0.01 -14.87 0.62
C GLU A 35 -0.60 -13.47 0.41
N TYR A 36 -0.67 -12.63 1.45
CA TYR A 36 -1.12 -11.25 1.34
C TYR A 36 0.06 -10.28 1.20
N LYS A 37 -0.12 -9.29 0.32
CA LYS A 37 0.79 -8.14 0.24
C LYS A 37 0.56 -7.25 1.45
N PHE A 38 1.63 -6.72 2.03
CA PHE A 38 1.54 -5.77 3.13
C PHE A 38 2.56 -4.63 2.99
N ASP A 39 2.34 -3.56 3.74
CA ASP A 39 3.33 -2.53 4.00
C ASP A 39 3.47 -2.29 5.51
N LEU A 40 4.55 -1.62 5.91
CA LEU A 40 4.80 -1.22 7.28
C LEU A 40 4.55 0.29 7.44
N ARG A 41 3.66 0.65 8.35
CA ARG A 41 3.52 2.02 8.86
C ARG A 41 4.43 2.18 10.07
N ILE A 42 5.49 2.94 9.86
CA ILE A 42 6.47 3.30 10.87
C ILE A 42 6.19 4.73 11.33
N TYR A 43 6.14 4.98 12.64
CA TYR A 43 5.89 6.31 13.19
C TYR A 43 7.19 6.99 13.59
N VAL A 44 7.39 8.21 13.08
CA VAL A 44 8.60 9.00 13.29
C VAL A 44 8.22 10.36 13.86
N LEU A 45 8.88 10.79 14.93
CA LEU A 45 8.74 12.11 15.54
C LEU A 45 9.99 12.95 15.25
N VAL A 46 9.81 14.09 14.60
CA VAL A 46 10.87 15.08 14.40
C VAL A 46 10.64 16.22 15.39
N THR A 47 11.59 16.45 16.30
CA THR A 47 11.47 17.50 17.33
C THR A 47 12.33 18.73 17.05
N SER A 48 13.31 18.59 16.15
CA SER A 48 14.19 19.68 15.76
C SER A 48 14.78 19.37 14.39
N VAL A 49 14.95 20.39 13.57
CA VAL A 49 15.60 20.29 12.25
C VAL A 49 17.02 20.86 12.27
N ASP A 50 17.35 21.65 13.29
CA ASP A 50 18.69 22.18 13.53
C ASP A 50 18.91 22.40 15.05
N PRO A 51 19.66 21.52 15.75
CA PRO A 51 20.22 20.28 15.22
C PRO A 51 19.12 19.25 14.94
N LEU A 52 19.27 18.45 13.88
CA LEU A 52 18.29 17.42 13.51
C LEU A 52 18.09 16.41 14.65
N ARG A 53 16.85 16.26 15.13
CA ARG A 53 16.44 15.28 16.14
C ARG A 53 15.22 14.51 15.65
N ILE A 54 15.40 13.21 15.47
CA ILE A 54 14.40 12.27 14.95
C ILE A 54 14.30 11.09 15.92
N TYR A 55 13.07 10.69 16.25
CA TYR A 55 12.76 9.56 17.12
C TYR A 55 11.87 8.58 16.36
N LEU A 56 12.17 7.29 16.49
CA LEU A 56 11.35 6.22 15.97
C LEU A 56 10.46 5.68 17.11
N PHE A 57 9.16 5.57 16.88
CA PHE A 57 8.28 4.90 17.85
C PHE A 57 8.51 3.39 17.80
N GLU A 58 8.47 2.75 18.97
CA GLU A 58 8.76 1.31 19.11
C GLU A 58 7.73 0.45 18.37
N GLU A 59 6.46 0.86 18.42
CA GLU A 59 5.37 0.16 17.75
C GLU A 59 5.11 0.70 16.34
N GLY A 60 4.67 -0.19 15.45
CA GLY A 60 4.25 0.13 14.09
C GLY A 60 2.97 -0.62 13.72
N LEU A 61 2.52 -0.47 12.49
CA LEU A 61 1.40 -1.26 11.96
C LEU A 61 1.81 -1.96 10.67
N ALA A 62 1.60 -3.27 10.59
CA ALA A 62 1.56 -3.99 9.32
C ALA A 62 0.17 -3.81 8.71
N ARG A 63 0.09 -3.31 7.48
CA ARG A 63 -1.16 -3.06 6.76
C ARG A 63 -1.28 -4.02 5.60
N PHE A 64 -2.23 -4.93 5.71
CA PHE A 64 -2.45 -5.99 4.74
C PHE A 64 -3.46 -5.59 3.67
N ALA A 65 -3.21 -6.07 2.46
CA ALA A 65 -4.21 -6.21 1.41
C ALA A 65 -5.29 -7.22 1.83
N THR A 66 -6.52 -7.08 1.35
CA THR A 66 -7.61 -8.00 1.73
C THR A 66 -7.85 -9.11 0.72
N ALA A 67 -7.08 -9.15 -0.37
CA ALA A 67 -7.07 -10.25 -1.33
C ALA A 67 -5.64 -10.81 -1.48
N LYS A 68 -5.56 -12.13 -1.68
CA LYS A 68 -4.28 -12.83 -1.90
C LYS A 68 -3.56 -12.25 -3.11
N TYR A 69 -2.27 -12.06 -2.96
CA TYR A 69 -1.44 -11.45 -3.99
C TYR A 69 -1.25 -12.40 -5.17
N MET A 70 -1.47 -11.87 -6.37
CA MET A 70 -0.99 -12.46 -7.60
C MET A 70 -0.10 -11.45 -8.32
N LYS A 71 0.89 -11.95 -9.08
CA LYS A 71 1.74 -11.08 -9.89
C LYS A 71 0.85 -10.29 -10.87
N PRO A 72 1.08 -8.97 -11.04
CA PRO A 72 0.22 -8.16 -11.90
C PRO A 72 0.19 -8.68 -13.34
N ASP A 73 -1.02 -8.87 -13.87
CA ASP A 73 -1.33 -9.22 -15.24
C ASP A 73 -2.54 -8.42 -15.74
N VAL A 74 -2.83 -8.48 -17.04
CA VAL A 74 -3.93 -7.71 -17.66
C VAL A 74 -5.29 -8.00 -17.01
N LYS A 75 -5.47 -9.17 -16.38
CA LYS A 75 -6.75 -9.60 -15.78
C LYS A 75 -6.91 -9.15 -14.33
N ASN A 76 -5.82 -8.95 -13.59
CA ASN A 76 -5.87 -8.68 -12.14
C ASN A 76 -5.49 -7.25 -11.74
N MET A 77 -4.93 -6.44 -12.65
CA MET A 77 -4.47 -5.07 -12.36
C MET A 77 -5.58 -4.11 -11.87
N SER A 78 -6.84 -4.36 -12.23
CA SER A 78 -8.01 -3.61 -11.73
C SER A 78 -8.44 -4.06 -10.32
N THR A 79 -7.97 -5.20 -9.85
CA THR A 79 -8.28 -5.75 -8.53
C THR A 79 -7.39 -5.08 -7.48
N LEU A 80 -7.68 -3.82 -7.18
CA LEU A 80 -6.80 -2.98 -6.38
C LEU A 80 -6.57 -3.50 -4.95
N ASN A 81 -7.52 -4.25 -4.37
CA ASN A 81 -7.42 -4.77 -3.00
C ASN A 81 -6.42 -5.93 -2.82
N MET A 82 -5.81 -6.48 -3.88
CA MET A 82 -4.62 -7.35 -3.78
C MET A 82 -3.29 -6.59 -3.99
N HIS A 83 -3.34 -5.41 -4.64
CA HIS A 83 -2.15 -4.65 -5.03
C HIS A 83 -1.88 -3.44 -4.13
N LEU A 84 -2.92 -2.88 -3.50
CA LEU A 84 -2.86 -1.71 -2.64
C LEU A 84 -3.31 -2.07 -1.23
N THR A 85 -2.50 -1.68 -0.26
CA THR A 85 -2.62 -1.98 1.18
C THR A 85 -3.31 -0.84 1.94
N ASN A 86 -3.71 0.22 1.23
CA ASN A 86 -4.31 1.41 1.84
C ASN A 86 -5.64 1.07 2.50
N TYR A 87 -5.83 1.56 3.74
CA TYR A 87 -7.08 1.39 4.49
C TYR A 87 -8.31 1.87 3.71
N ALA A 88 -8.22 3.02 3.03
CA ALA A 88 -9.35 3.57 2.27
C ALA A 88 -9.89 2.63 1.18
N ILE A 89 -9.03 1.76 0.63
CA ILE A 89 -9.37 0.78 -0.41
C ILE A 89 -9.90 -0.51 0.24
N ASN A 90 -9.28 -0.94 1.33
CA ASN A 90 -9.54 -2.25 1.93
C ASN A 90 -10.65 -2.25 2.98
N LYS A 91 -10.96 -1.12 3.62
CA LYS A 91 -11.89 -1.03 4.77
C LYS A 91 -13.31 -1.56 4.51
N ASN A 92 -13.75 -1.57 3.25
CA ASN A 92 -15.08 -2.03 2.84
C ASN A 92 -15.07 -3.48 2.32
N SER A 93 -13.90 -4.14 2.28
CA SER A 93 -13.80 -5.55 1.93
C SER A 93 -14.42 -6.39 3.05
N LYS A 94 -15.15 -7.44 2.71
CA LYS A 94 -15.71 -8.37 3.71
C LYS A 94 -14.63 -9.14 4.47
N GLU A 95 -13.45 -9.20 3.87
CA GLU A 95 -12.24 -9.88 4.31
C GLU A 95 -11.34 -8.96 5.15
N TYR A 96 -11.72 -7.70 5.35
CA TYR A 96 -10.97 -6.78 6.20
C TYR A 96 -11.13 -7.13 7.67
N VAL A 97 -10.02 -7.48 8.32
CA VAL A 97 -9.94 -7.64 9.78
C VAL A 97 -9.20 -6.43 10.33
N SER A 98 -9.84 -5.68 11.23
CA SER A 98 -9.18 -4.57 11.91
C SER A 98 -8.25 -5.09 12.99
N ALA A 99 -7.16 -4.37 13.27
CA ALA A 99 -6.24 -4.71 14.36
C ALA A 99 -6.92 -4.69 15.74
N GLU A 100 -8.04 -3.98 15.91
CA GLU A 100 -8.84 -3.98 17.15
C GLU A 100 -9.68 -5.24 17.32
N THR A 101 -10.03 -5.88 16.20
CA THR A 101 -10.86 -7.09 16.15
C THR A 101 -10.04 -8.36 15.91
N ASP A 102 -8.72 -8.26 15.83
CA ASP A 102 -7.83 -9.39 15.63
C ASP A 102 -7.74 -10.22 16.93
N PRO A 103 -8.23 -11.48 16.94
CA PRO A 103 -8.18 -12.33 18.12
C PRO A 103 -6.76 -12.73 18.54
N ASN A 104 -5.75 -12.50 17.69
CA ASN A 104 -4.35 -12.83 17.94
C ASN A 104 -3.49 -11.62 18.29
N ARG A 105 -4.10 -10.46 18.59
CA ARG A 105 -3.34 -9.27 19.01
C ARG A 105 -2.53 -9.60 20.28
N GLY A 106 -1.21 -9.72 20.11
CA GLY A 106 -0.28 -9.85 21.23
C GLY A 106 -0.42 -8.64 22.17
N SER A 107 -0.36 -8.92 23.48
CA SER A 107 -0.41 -7.91 24.55
C SER A 107 0.75 -6.94 24.47
#